data_AF-A0A233HGU1-F1
#
_entry.id   AF-A0A233HGU1-F1
#
_cell.length_a   1.000
_cell.length_b   1.000
_cell.length_c   1.000
_cell.angle_alpha   90.00
_cell.angle_beta   90.00
_cell.angle_gamma   90.00
#
_symmetry.space_group_name_H-M   'P 1'
#
loop_
_entity.id
_entity.type
_entity.pdbx_description
1 polymer ?
#
loop_
_entity_poly.entity_id
_entity_poly.type
_entity_poly.pdbx_seq_one_letter_code
_entity_poly.pdbx_strand_id
1 'polypeptide(L)'
;MDNGKMKNILEKNVYAIPLGMLDISDATSLAKQKPQDMSSDFAYCAVVRNETSVGLKIVISSEVNGWKDSVEASIFDSLLMEPLVTSGLAIQKKRWRKVDCKGELCLSDYNEEILTPVTVWRGSQIEKKIMKIVGLKVIENHAKLS
;
A
#
# COMPACT_ATOMS: atom_id res chain seq x y z
N MET A 1 23.70 4.06 0.77
CA MET A 1 22.50 3.97 -0.09
C MET A 1 21.69 5.24 0.11
N ASP A 2 21.25 5.83 -0.98
CA ASP A 2 20.71 7.19 -1.01
C ASP A 2 19.29 7.25 -0.42
N ASN A 3 19.19 7.58 0.88
CA ASN A 3 17.95 7.64 1.67
C ASN A 3 17.06 8.86 1.33
N GLY A 4 17.37 9.62 0.27
CA GLY A 4 16.63 10.83 -0.10
C GLY A 4 15.18 10.61 -0.52
N LYS A 5 14.78 9.39 -0.91
CA LYS A 5 13.46 9.13 -1.52
C LYS A 5 12.30 8.91 -0.54
N MET A 6 12.57 8.58 0.73
CA MET A 6 11.51 8.47 1.76
C MET A 6 11.14 9.82 2.38
N LYS A 7 11.92 10.89 2.15
CA LYS A 7 11.66 12.22 2.72
C LYS A 7 10.32 12.82 2.29
N ASN A 8 9.76 12.38 1.17
CA ASN A 8 8.48 12.89 0.65
C ASN A 8 7.27 12.04 1.11
N ILE A 9 7.50 11.00 1.90
CA ILE A 9 6.44 10.17 2.48
C ILE A 9 6.21 10.67 3.90
N LEU A 10 5.08 11.33 4.11
CA LEU A 10 4.71 11.93 5.38
C LEU A 10 3.63 11.09 6.05
N GLU A 11 3.53 11.21 7.37
CA GLU A 11 2.40 10.71 8.14
C GLU A 11 1.10 11.28 7.57
N LYS A 12 0.03 10.49 7.68
CA LYS A 12 -1.31 10.76 7.12
C LYS A 12 -1.37 10.81 5.59
N ASN A 13 -0.27 10.61 4.86
CA ASN A 13 -0.37 10.38 3.41
C ASN A 13 -1.15 9.09 3.14
N VAL A 14 -2.08 9.14 2.18
CA VAL A 14 -2.86 7.98 1.74
C VAL A 14 -2.39 7.51 0.38
N TYR A 15 -2.34 6.19 0.21
CA TYR A 15 -1.95 5.55 -1.04
C TYR A 15 -2.96 4.48 -1.45
N ALA A 16 -3.26 4.43 -2.75
CA ALA A 16 -3.96 3.33 -3.37
C ALA A 16 -2.97 2.18 -3.66
N ILE A 17 -3.35 0.98 -3.24
CA ILE A 17 -2.64 -0.28 -3.45
C ILE A 17 -3.39 -1.06 -4.53
N PRO A 18 -2.83 -1.20 -5.75
CA PRO A 18 -3.45 -2.00 -6.79
C PRO A 18 -3.45 -3.48 -6.40
N LEU A 19 -4.57 -4.15 -6.61
CA LEU A 19 -4.71 -5.59 -6.39
C LEU A 19 -4.61 -6.32 -7.73
N GLY A 20 -3.94 -7.47 -7.75
CA GLY A 20 -3.78 -8.29 -8.97
C GLY A 20 -2.55 -7.96 -9.83
N MET A 21 -1.65 -7.06 -9.42
CA MET A 21 -0.40 -6.77 -10.14
C MET A 21 0.75 -7.76 -9.83
N LEU A 22 0.43 -9.03 -9.53
CA LEU A 22 1.36 -9.95 -8.86
C LEU A 22 2.54 -10.41 -9.72
N ASP A 23 2.39 -10.38 -11.05
CA ASP A 23 3.45 -10.78 -11.99
C ASP A 23 4.52 -9.70 -12.18
N ILE A 24 4.29 -8.50 -11.64
CA ILE A 24 5.21 -7.39 -11.74
C ILE A 24 6.13 -7.40 -10.53
N SER A 25 7.43 -7.52 -10.79
CA SER A 25 8.47 -7.43 -9.76
C SER A 25 8.40 -6.11 -8.98
N ASP A 26 8.60 -6.18 -7.66
CA ASP A 26 8.69 -5.00 -6.77
C ASP A 26 9.83 -4.04 -7.18
N ALA A 27 10.83 -4.51 -7.93
CA ALA A 27 11.93 -3.68 -8.41
C ALA A 27 11.55 -2.79 -9.61
N THR A 28 10.50 -3.18 -10.34
CA THR A 28 10.02 -2.50 -11.54
C THR A 28 9.43 -1.13 -11.17
N SER A 29 9.92 -0.08 -11.83
CA SER A 29 9.35 1.26 -11.69
C SER A 29 8.14 1.38 -12.61
N LEU A 30 6.99 1.75 -12.03
CA LEU A 30 5.74 1.97 -12.74
C LEU A 30 5.49 3.46 -12.99
N ALA A 31 6.54 4.30 -13.02
CA ALA A 31 6.40 5.74 -13.19
C ALA A 31 5.62 6.14 -14.47
N LYS A 32 5.83 5.40 -15.57
CA LYS A 32 5.18 5.63 -16.87
C LYS A 32 3.84 4.91 -17.05
N GLN A 33 3.48 4.03 -16.14
CA GLN A 33 2.24 3.24 -16.21
C GLN A 33 1.28 3.72 -15.12
N LYS A 34 0.02 3.86 -15.48
CA LYS A 34 -1.04 4.22 -14.54
C LYS A 34 -1.59 2.94 -13.93
N PRO A 35 -1.52 2.74 -12.60
CA PRO A 35 -2.03 1.53 -11.97
C PRO A 35 -3.51 1.27 -12.26
N GLN A 36 -4.31 2.32 -12.44
CA GLN A 36 -5.72 2.20 -12.84
C GLN A 36 -5.94 1.58 -14.23
N ASP A 37 -4.92 1.56 -15.09
CA ASP A 37 -4.98 0.88 -16.39
C ASP A 37 -4.57 -0.61 -16.25
N MET A 38 -4.08 -1.03 -15.08
CA MET A 38 -3.48 -2.34 -14.83
C MET A 38 -4.23 -3.16 -13.77
N SER A 39 -5.06 -2.52 -12.95
CA SER A 39 -5.82 -3.13 -11.88
C SER A 39 -7.21 -2.51 -11.82
N SER A 40 -8.23 -3.35 -11.62
CA SER A 40 -9.62 -2.93 -11.40
C SER A 40 -9.92 -2.62 -9.94
N ASP A 41 -9.14 -3.19 -9.01
CA ASP A 41 -9.46 -3.22 -7.58
C ASP A 41 -8.30 -2.65 -6.77
N PHE A 42 -8.63 -1.75 -5.85
CA PHE A 42 -7.67 -1.05 -5.03
C PHE A 42 -8.08 -1.13 -3.57
N ALA A 43 -7.12 -1.52 -2.74
CA ALA A 43 -7.16 -1.22 -1.31
C ALA A 43 -6.51 0.14 -1.06
N TYR A 44 -6.74 0.71 0.11
CA TYR A 44 -6.18 2.01 0.48
C TYR A 44 -5.43 1.89 1.81
N CYS A 45 -4.24 2.49 1.87
CA CYS A 45 -3.45 2.54 3.09
C CYS A 45 -3.11 3.98 3.48
N ALA A 46 -3.01 4.22 4.78
CA ALA A 46 -2.50 5.47 5.33
C ALA A 46 -1.16 5.22 6.03
N VAL A 47 -0.22 6.14 5.86
CA VAL A 47 1.05 6.14 6.60
C VAL A 47 0.76 6.64 8.00
N VAL A 48 0.98 5.78 8.99
CA VAL A 48 0.86 6.14 10.40
C VAL A 48 2.14 6.76 10.90
N ARG A 49 3.28 6.18 10.52
CA ARG A 49 4.60 6.59 10.98
C ARG A 49 5.68 6.32 9.93
N ASN A 50 6.65 7.21 9.82
CA ASN A 50 7.83 7.05 8.96
C ASN A 50 9.11 7.02 9.80
N GLU A 51 9.70 5.84 9.99
CA GLU A 51 10.99 5.67 10.63
C GLU A 51 12.03 5.29 9.57
N THR A 52 12.81 6.27 9.12
CA THR A 52 13.72 6.09 7.96
C THR A 52 14.74 4.95 8.13
N SER A 53 15.08 4.59 9.37
CA SER A 53 15.98 3.47 9.69
C SER A 53 15.31 2.09 9.62
N VAL A 54 13.98 2.01 9.72
CA VAL A 54 13.22 0.76 9.81
C VAL A 54 12.26 0.59 8.63
N GLY A 55 11.42 1.58 8.38
CA GLY A 55 10.42 1.57 7.32
C GLY A 55 9.22 2.48 7.61
N LEU A 56 8.13 2.23 6.90
CA LEU A 56 6.86 2.92 7.03
C LEU A 56 5.87 2.02 7.75
N LYS A 57 5.32 2.48 8.87
CA LYS A 57 4.17 1.85 9.49
C LYS A 57 2.91 2.33 8.79
N ILE A 58 2.09 1.40 8.32
CA ILE A 58 0.86 1.68 7.57
C ILE A 58 -0.33 0.95 8.19
N VAL A 59 -1.51 1.55 8.04
CA VAL A 59 -2.81 0.89 8.24
C VAL A 59 -3.49 0.72 6.89
N ILE A 60 -4.28 -0.33 6.74
CA ILE A 60 -4.98 -0.67 5.49
C ILE A 60 -6.47 -0.69 5.77
N SER A 61 -7.24 0.10 5.04
CA SER A 61 -8.69 0.12 5.10
C SER A 61 -9.27 -1.25 4.73
N SER A 62 -10.38 -1.62 5.38
CA SER A 62 -11.18 -2.80 5.01
C SER A 62 -11.90 -2.65 3.67
N GLU A 63 -12.02 -1.42 3.15
CA GLU A 63 -12.67 -1.17 1.86
C GLU A 63 -11.76 -1.52 0.68
N VAL A 64 -12.33 -2.24 -0.28
CA VAL A 64 -11.75 -2.43 -1.63
C VAL A 64 -12.73 -1.84 -2.64
N ASN A 65 -12.21 -0.99 -3.52
CA ASN A 65 -12.99 -0.27 -4.51
C ASN A 65 -12.18 -0.13 -5.81
N GLY A 66 -12.83 0.32 -6.89
CA GLY A 66 -12.12 0.82 -8.06
C GLY A 66 -11.21 2.03 -7.75
N TRP A 67 -10.42 2.43 -8.74
CA TRP A 67 -9.56 3.62 -8.62
C TRP A 67 -10.37 4.87 -8.25
N LYS A 68 -9.88 5.62 -7.26
CA LYS A 68 -10.38 6.93 -6.86
C LYS A 68 -9.22 7.89 -6.73
N ASP A 69 -9.36 9.10 -7.28
CA ASP A 69 -8.36 10.16 -7.10
C ASP A 69 -8.38 10.73 -5.67
N SER A 70 -9.53 10.58 -4.97
CA SER A 70 -9.73 11.01 -3.60
C SER A 70 -10.62 10.04 -2.81
N VAL A 71 -10.34 9.89 -1.52
CA VAL A 71 -11.13 9.09 -0.57
C VAL A 71 -11.49 9.91 0.67
N GLU A 72 -12.58 9.54 1.35
CA GLU A 72 -12.94 10.08 2.66
C GLU A 72 -12.11 9.37 3.76
N ALA A 73 -11.71 10.09 4.82
CA ALA A 73 -10.93 9.53 5.92
C ALA A 73 -11.65 8.38 6.64
N SER A 74 -12.99 8.38 6.63
CA SER A 74 -13.83 7.37 7.28
C SER A 74 -13.62 5.95 6.75
N ILE A 75 -13.02 5.77 5.56
CA ILE A 75 -12.67 4.42 5.08
C ILE A 75 -11.68 3.74 6.04
N PHE A 76 -10.97 4.50 6.88
CA PHE A 76 -10.03 3.97 7.87
C PHE A 76 -10.67 3.70 9.25
N ASP A 77 -11.98 3.91 9.41
CA ASP A 77 -12.71 3.57 10.66
C ASP A 77 -12.75 2.06 10.90
N SER A 78 -12.51 1.26 9.85
CA SER A 78 -12.40 -0.20 9.93
C SER A 78 -11.20 -0.66 9.13
N LEU A 79 -10.24 -1.28 9.83
CA LEU A 79 -9.01 -1.78 9.23
C LEU A 79 -9.16 -3.22 8.78
N LEU A 80 -8.50 -3.56 7.67
CA LEU A 80 -8.50 -4.92 7.11
C LEU A 80 -7.67 -5.89 7.96
N MET A 81 -6.62 -5.39 8.62
CA MET A 81 -5.69 -6.14 9.45
C MET A 81 -4.89 -5.21 10.35
N GLU A 82 -4.16 -5.80 11.30
CA GLU A 82 -3.21 -5.08 12.15
C GLU A 82 -2.18 -4.26 11.34
N PRO A 83 -1.71 -3.12 11.87
CA PRO A 83 -0.71 -2.29 11.21
C PRO A 83 0.52 -3.08 10.75
N LEU A 84 1.02 -2.74 9.57
CA LEU A 84 2.19 -3.41 8.97
C LEU A 84 3.33 -2.41 8.77
N VAL A 85 4.55 -2.94 8.76
CA VAL A 85 5.74 -2.17 8.38
C VAL A 85 6.16 -2.54 6.97
N THR A 86 6.40 -1.55 6.11
CA THR A 86 6.91 -1.75 4.74
C THR A 86 8.14 -0.91 4.48
N SER A 87 9.00 -1.34 3.55
CA SER A 87 10.18 -0.58 3.13
C SER A 87 9.86 0.70 2.35
N GLY A 88 8.58 0.92 1.99
CA GLY A 88 8.16 2.05 1.16
C GLY A 88 8.59 1.97 -0.30
N LEU A 89 9.26 0.89 -0.71
CA LEU A 89 9.74 0.70 -2.07
C LEU A 89 8.60 0.75 -3.10
N ALA A 90 7.43 0.20 -2.77
CA ALA A 90 6.25 0.23 -3.64
C ALA A 90 5.78 1.67 -3.96
N ILE A 91 5.89 2.58 -3.00
CA ILE A 91 5.58 4.01 -3.18
C ILE A 91 6.66 4.68 -4.03
N GLN A 92 7.94 4.43 -3.71
CA GLN A 92 9.06 5.01 -4.45
C GLN A 92 9.08 4.59 -5.92
N LYS A 93 8.71 3.34 -6.20
CA LYS A 93 8.60 2.77 -7.54
C LYS A 93 7.29 3.10 -8.24
N LYS A 94 6.44 3.94 -7.62
CA LYS A 94 5.15 4.38 -8.17
C LYS A 94 4.17 3.23 -8.46
N ARG A 95 4.36 2.09 -7.78
CA ARG A 95 3.42 0.97 -7.78
C ARG A 95 2.19 1.33 -6.98
N TRP A 96 2.40 1.91 -5.80
CA TRP A 96 1.34 2.54 -5.01
C TRP A 96 1.29 4.02 -5.33
N ARG A 97 0.08 4.58 -5.46
CA ARG A 97 -0.11 5.97 -5.88
C ARG A 97 -0.74 6.76 -4.75
N LYS A 98 -0.18 7.93 -4.49
CA LYS A 98 -0.77 8.86 -3.52
C LYS A 98 -2.14 9.26 -4.05
N VAL A 99 -3.13 9.29 -3.16
CA VAL A 99 -4.48 9.80 -3.42
C VAL A 99 -4.79 10.89 -2.41
N ASP A 100 -5.72 11.77 -2.74
CA ASP A 100 -6.16 12.81 -1.82
C ASP A 100 -7.07 12.19 -0.74
N CYS A 101 -6.94 12.66 0.49
CA CYS A 101 -7.78 12.24 1.60
C CYS A 101 -8.58 13.43 2.12
N LYS A 102 -9.89 13.29 2.21
CA LYS A 102 -10.82 14.30 2.74
C LYS A 102 -11.19 13.99 4.18
N GLY A 103 -11.29 15.03 5.00
CA GLY A 103 -11.53 14.88 6.43
C GLY A 103 -10.24 14.64 7.23
N GLU A 104 -10.42 14.38 8.52
CA GLU A 104 -9.30 14.18 9.45
C GLU A 104 -9.00 12.68 9.64
N LEU A 105 -7.75 12.29 9.39
CA LEU A 105 -7.25 10.95 9.71
C LEU A 105 -6.84 10.88 11.18
N CYS A 106 -7.67 10.25 12.00
CA CYS A 106 -7.41 9.94 13.40
C CYS A 106 -6.67 8.59 13.51
N LEU A 107 -5.34 8.63 13.41
CA LEU A 107 -4.49 7.43 13.46
C LEU A 107 -3.61 7.36 14.72
N SER A 108 -3.96 8.14 15.76
CA SER A 108 -3.20 8.25 17.01
C SER A 108 -2.97 6.91 17.67
N ASP A 109 -3.97 6.05 17.63
CA ASP A 109 -3.98 4.76 18.33
C ASP A 109 -2.98 3.75 17.74
N TYR A 110 -2.47 4.03 16.54
CA TYR A 110 -1.49 3.22 15.85
C TYR A 110 -0.11 3.88 15.78
N ASN A 111 0.04 5.09 16.35
CA ASN A 111 1.26 5.88 16.23
C ASN A 111 2.32 5.52 17.28
N GLU A 112 2.40 4.27 17.74
CA GLU A 112 3.54 3.82 18.53
C GLU A 112 4.80 3.57 17.68
N GLU A 113 5.97 3.66 18.34
CA GLU A 113 7.28 3.33 17.78
C GLU A 113 7.33 1.93 17.18
N ILE A 114 8.10 1.77 16.10
CA ILE A 114 8.31 0.46 15.50
C ILE A 114 9.33 -0.31 16.38
N LEU A 115 8.81 -1.24 17.18
CA LEU A 115 9.64 -2.12 18.00
C LEU A 115 10.39 -3.14 17.13
N THR A 116 11.69 -3.30 17.38
CA THR A 116 12.54 -4.28 16.67
C THR A 116 12.84 -5.51 17.55
N PRO A 117 12.96 -6.72 16.98
CA PRO A 117 12.89 -7.04 15.55
C PRO A 117 11.48 -6.94 14.97
N VAL A 118 11.36 -6.46 13.72
CA VAL A 118 10.08 -6.33 13.00
C VAL A 118 10.14 -6.96 11.62
N THR A 119 9.02 -7.48 11.14
CA THR A 119 8.89 -7.93 9.75
C THR A 119 8.63 -6.72 8.84
N VAL A 120 9.53 -6.48 7.89
CA VAL A 120 9.36 -5.45 6.86
C VAL A 120 8.84 -6.08 5.57
N TRP A 121 7.61 -5.76 5.21
CA TRP A 121 6.89 -6.34 4.09
C TRP A 121 7.17 -5.58 2.78
N ARG A 122 7.32 -6.31 1.67
CA ARG A 122 7.34 -5.75 0.32
C ARG A 122 5.92 -5.46 -0.17
N GLY A 123 5.80 -4.55 -1.15
CA GLY A 123 4.50 -4.17 -1.73
C GLY A 123 3.71 -5.37 -2.26
N SER A 124 4.32 -6.20 -3.10
CA SER A 124 3.71 -7.41 -3.63
C SER A 124 3.25 -8.40 -2.55
N GLN A 125 3.95 -8.49 -1.42
CA GLN A 125 3.56 -9.38 -0.32
C GLN A 125 2.31 -8.85 0.40
N ILE A 126 2.22 -7.53 0.58
CA ILE A 126 1.06 -6.86 1.16
C ILE A 126 -0.15 -7.05 0.24
N GLU A 127 0.01 -6.84 -1.07
CA GLU A 127 -1.04 -7.05 -2.07
C GLU A 127 -1.59 -8.48 -2.02
N LYS A 128 -0.71 -9.49 -2.01
CA LYS A 128 -1.11 -10.91 -1.86
C LYS A 128 -1.88 -11.16 -0.56
N LYS A 129 -1.42 -10.55 0.54
CA LYS A 129 -2.06 -10.69 1.86
C LYS A 129 -3.46 -10.07 1.86
N ILE A 130 -3.63 -8.88 1.29
CA ILE A 130 -4.93 -8.21 1.11
C ILE A 130 -5.86 -9.13 0.30
N MET A 131 -5.43 -9.53 -0.90
CA MET A 131 -6.25 -10.37 -1.79
C MET A 131 -6.71 -11.66 -1.11
N LYS A 132 -5.85 -12.30 -0.33
CA LYS A 132 -6.18 -13.50 0.43
C LYS A 132 -7.27 -13.24 1.48
N ILE A 133 -7.23 -12.11 2.18
CA ILE A 133 -8.21 -11.75 3.21
C ILE A 133 -9.55 -11.38 2.57
N VAL A 134 -9.55 -10.60 1.49
CA VAL A 134 -10.77 -10.15 0.82
C VAL A 134 -11.39 -11.19 -0.12
N GLY A 135 -10.78 -12.39 -0.23
CA GLY A 135 -11.28 -13.46 -1.09
C GLY A 135 -11.16 -13.19 -2.59
N LEU A 136 -10.30 -12.24 -3.00
CA LEU A 136 -10.03 -11.98 -4.40
C LEU A 136 -9.17 -13.11 -4.97
N LYS A 137 -9.64 -13.75 -6.04
CA LYS A 137 -8.91 -14.82 -6.71
C LYS A 137 -7.67 -14.25 -7.39
N VAL A 138 -6.54 -14.91 -7.20
CA VAL A 138 -5.40 -14.76 -8.11
C VAL A 138 -5.87 -15.33 -9.44
N ILE A 139 -6.04 -14.50 -10.47
CA ILE A 139 -6.10 -15.02 -11.84
C ILE A 139 -4.68 -15.49 -12.13
N GLU A 140 -4.41 -16.75 -11.85
CA GLU A 140 -3.22 -17.41 -12.35
C GLU A 140 -3.37 -17.50 -13.87
N ASN A 141 -2.81 -16.52 -14.58
CA ASN A 141 -2.63 -16.65 -16.02
C ASN A 141 -1.49 -17.65 -16.28
N HIS A 142 -1.78 -18.93 -16.08
CA HIS A 142 -1.09 -20.00 -16.77
C HIS A 142 -1.73 -20.17 -18.16
N ALA A 143 -1.39 -19.28 -19.09
CA ALA A 143 -1.18 -19.73 -20.47
C ALA A 143 0.22 -20.38 -20.45
N LYS A 144 0.43 -21.69 -20.63
CA LYS A 144 -0.13 -22.54 -21.68
C LYS A 144 -0.24 -21.81 -23.02
N LEU A 145 0.85 -21.18 -23.40
CA LEU A 145 1.31 -20.92 -24.77
C LEU A 145 2.83 -21.07 -24.65
N SER A 146 3.53 -22.01 -25.25
CA SER A 146 3.27 -22.90 -26.39
C SER A 146 4.50 -23.82 -26.50
#